data_AF-A0A372JKZ5-F1
#
_entry.id   AF-A0A372JKZ5-F1
#
_cell.length_a   1.000
_cell.length_b   1.000
_cell.length_c   1.000
_cell.angle_alpha   90.00
_cell.angle_beta   90.00
_cell.angle_gamma   90.00
#
_symmetry.space_group_name_H-M   'P 1'
#
loop_
_entity.id
_entity.type
_entity.pdbx_description
1 polymer ?
#
loop_
_entity_poly.entity_id
_entity_poly.type
_entity_poly.pdbx_seq_one_letter_code
_entity_poly.pdbx_strand_id
1 'polypeptide(L)'
;MRPRRSDLQGASLGVFVTLLLATVLVGAFGVLLESALRAHAPTERYGAARAVVTAPGRVGIKAKEVGSEPRMKYRPRTEPPHIPVSAADRLRQVPGVRAVVADVAFPLVTAGGVTLSGHGWDSAALGPVALARGRAPQAPDEVVLPASAGTAVGGTVRLQADGPPTPYRVTGLVGSGSGAYFAAGTAAALSGHPGQAVALGVLADPGTKTADLRAAAPGLEVLTGSARGDAEDPSVAAVRPEMIELSSSVGGTSLMAALIVVGGLLGLQVRRRAREYALLRAVGATPGQVRGRVIADALRVALP
;
A
#
# COMPACT_ATOMS: atom_id res chain seq x y z
N MET A 1 0.96 49.25 -42.08
CA MET A 1 0.25 47.96 -41.97
C MET A 1 0.06 47.66 -40.47
N ARG A 2 -1.11 48.00 -39.90
CA ARG A 2 -1.39 47.78 -38.46
C ARG A 2 -1.73 46.30 -38.24
N PRO A 3 -1.04 45.56 -37.36
CA PRO A 3 -1.48 44.21 -37.00
C PRO A 3 -2.87 44.29 -36.36
N ARG A 4 -3.81 43.48 -36.83
CA ARG A 4 -5.17 43.40 -36.28
C ARG A 4 -5.09 42.88 -34.85
N ARG A 5 -5.79 43.53 -33.91
CA ARG A 5 -5.90 43.14 -32.49
C ARG A 5 -6.31 41.67 -32.27
N SER A 6 -6.94 41.03 -33.25
CA SER A 6 -7.36 39.62 -33.22
C SER A 6 -6.19 38.62 -33.15
N ASP A 7 -5.05 38.92 -33.78
CA ASP A 7 -3.93 37.96 -33.86
C ASP A 7 -3.18 37.82 -32.52
N LEU A 8 -3.18 38.88 -31.71
CA LEU A 8 -2.57 38.91 -30.39
C LEU A 8 -3.43 38.16 -29.36
N GLN A 9 -4.76 38.25 -29.48
CA GLN A 9 -5.71 37.52 -28.63
C GLN A 9 -5.64 36.01 -28.88
N GLY A 10 -5.50 35.57 -30.14
CA GLY A 10 -5.33 34.15 -30.47
C GLY A 10 -4.05 33.54 -29.90
N ALA A 11 -2.94 34.29 -29.90
CA ALA A 11 -1.67 33.80 -29.37
C ALA A 11 -1.65 33.69 -27.84
N SER A 12 -2.21 34.67 -27.11
CA SER A 12 -2.33 34.60 -25.65
C SER A 12 -3.32 33.51 -25.22
N LEU A 13 -4.42 33.35 -25.97
CA LEU A 13 -5.40 32.29 -25.72
C LEU A 13 -4.78 30.91 -25.94
N GLY A 14 -3.96 30.72 -26.98
CA GLY A 14 -3.25 29.46 -27.23
C GLY A 14 -2.27 29.08 -26.12
N VAL A 15 -1.48 30.04 -25.61
CA VAL A 15 -0.57 29.81 -24.47
C VAL A 15 -1.36 29.49 -23.20
N PHE A 16 -2.42 30.25 -22.91
CA PHE A 16 -3.29 30.02 -21.75
C PHE A 16 -3.93 28.62 -21.80
N VAL A 17 -4.53 28.25 -22.93
CA VAL A 17 -5.15 26.92 -23.12
C VAL A 17 -4.11 25.81 -22.99
N THR A 18 -2.91 26.00 -23.53
CA THR A 18 -1.83 25.00 -23.42
C THR A 18 -1.38 24.83 -21.97
N LEU A 19 -1.20 25.92 -21.22
CA LEU A 19 -0.84 25.88 -19.81
C LEU A 19 -1.95 25.25 -18.96
N LEU A 20 -3.21 25.56 -19.25
CA LEU A 20 -4.36 24.97 -18.57
C LEU A 20 -4.41 23.46 -18.81
N LEU A 21 -4.29 23.01 -20.07
CA LEU A 21 -4.27 21.58 -20.40
C LEU A 21 -3.06 20.86 -19.80
N ALA A 22 -1.87 21.47 -19.83
CA ALA A 22 -0.68 20.92 -19.19
C ALA A 22 -0.85 20.78 -17.67
N THR A 23 -1.44 21.78 -17.01
CA THR A 23 -1.69 21.76 -15.57
C THR A 23 -2.72 20.68 -15.21
N VAL A 24 -3.80 20.55 -15.98
CA VAL A 24 -4.80 19.50 -15.79
C VAL A 24 -4.17 18.11 -15.96
N LEU A 25 -3.34 17.91 -17.00
CA LEU A 25 -2.68 16.65 -17.27
C LEU A 25 -1.69 16.27 -16.16
N VAL A 26 -0.81 17.19 -15.77
CA VAL A 26 0.16 16.99 -14.69
C VAL A 26 -0.56 16.76 -13.35
N GLY A 27 -1.63 17.51 -13.09
CA GLY A 27 -2.49 17.33 -11.91
C GLY A 27 -3.14 15.96 -11.87
N ALA A 28 -3.70 15.48 -13.00
CA ALA A 28 -4.30 14.16 -13.10
C ALA A 28 -3.28 13.04 -12.82
N PHE A 29 -2.08 13.11 -13.41
CA PHE A 29 -1.01 12.16 -13.11
C PHE A 29 -0.50 12.27 -11.67
N GLY A 30 -0.44 13.48 -11.11
CA GLY A 30 -0.10 13.71 -9.72
C GLY A 30 -1.10 13.04 -8.76
N VAL A 31 -2.40 13.19 -9.00
CA VAL A 31 -3.46 12.53 -8.23
C VAL A 31 -3.39 11.01 -8.37
N LEU A 32 -3.13 10.48 -9.56
CA LEU A 32 -2.95 9.04 -9.77
C LEU A 32 -1.73 8.50 -9.01
N LEU A 33 -0.61 9.21 -9.06
CA LEU A 33 0.61 8.83 -8.33
C LEU A 33 0.39 8.92 -6.82
N GLU A 34 -0.25 9.97 -6.32
CA GLU A 34 -0.58 10.09 -4.90
C GLU A 34 -1.54 8.98 -4.46
N SER A 35 -2.52 8.63 -5.29
CA SER A 35 -3.45 7.53 -5.02
C SER A 35 -2.71 6.19 -4.95
N ALA A 36 -1.79 5.91 -5.89
CA ALA A 36 -0.94 4.72 -5.84
C ALA A 36 -0.01 4.71 -4.63
N LEU A 37 0.51 5.86 -4.21
CA LEU A 37 1.33 6.01 -3.02
C LEU A 37 0.52 5.87 -1.71
N ARG A 38 -0.77 6.17 -1.71
CA ARG A 38 -1.64 5.99 -0.53
C ARG A 38 -2.41 4.67 -0.55
N ALA A 39 -2.44 3.97 -1.69
CA ALA A 39 -3.08 2.67 -1.83
C ALA A 39 -2.44 1.64 -0.90
N HIS A 40 -3.25 1.14 0.02
CA HIS A 40 -2.95 0.00 0.89
C HIS A 40 -4.21 -0.85 0.95
N ALA A 41 -4.06 -2.15 1.21
CA ALA A 41 -5.23 -2.99 1.46
C ALA A 41 -5.99 -2.50 2.71
N PRO A 42 -7.32 -2.71 2.78
CA PRO A 42 -8.07 -2.40 3.99
C PRO A 42 -7.49 -3.19 5.16
N THR A 43 -7.36 -2.54 6.32
CA THR A 43 -6.91 -3.21 7.56
C THR A 43 -8.14 -3.66 8.33
N GLU A 44 -8.53 -4.92 8.19
CA GLU A 44 -9.66 -5.49 8.93
C GLU A 44 -9.14 -6.33 10.09
N ARG A 45 -8.28 -7.30 9.79
CA ARG A 45 -7.78 -8.31 10.73
C ARG A 45 -6.78 -7.74 11.74
N TYR A 46 -5.92 -6.82 11.34
CA TYR A 46 -4.92 -6.21 12.22
C TYR A 46 -5.35 -4.84 12.75
N GLY A 47 -6.66 -4.54 12.72
CA GLY A 47 -7.22 -3.25 13.09
C GLY A 47 -6.78 -2.78 14.48
N ALA A 48 -6.65 -3.69 15.45
CA ALA A 48 -6.24 -3.39 16.82
C ALA A 48 -4.71 -3.29 17.01
N ALA A 49 -3.91 -3.87 16.10
CA ALA A 49 -2.45 -3.90 16.18
C ALA A 49 -1.83 -2.55 15.80
N ARG A 50 -1.01 -1.92 16.64
CA ARG A 50 -0.34 -0.66 16.27
C ARG A 50 0.65 -0.84 15.11
N ALA A 51 1.31 -1.99 15.07
CA ALA A 51 2.20 -2.41 14.01
C ALA A 51 2.01 -3.90 13.69
N VAL A 52 2.33 -4.30 12.47
CA VAL A 52 2.37 -5.70 12.04
C VAL A 52 3.78 -5.96 11.54
N VAL A 53 4.42 -7.00 12.06
CA VAL A 53 5.75 -7.44 11.63
C VAL A 53 5.58 -8.69 10.78
N THR A 54 6.11 -8.66 9.56
CA THR A 54 6.02 -9.75 8.60
C THR A 54 7.37 -10.03 7.93
N ALA A 55 7.49 -11.13 7.21
CA ALA A 55 8.66 -11.35 6.35
C ALA A 55 8.59 -10.39 5.14
N PRO A 56 9.73 -10.00 4.55
CA PRO A 56 9.74 -9.15 3.37
C PRO A 56 8.86 -9.72 2.24
N GLY A 57 7.93 -8.91 1.72
CA GLY A 57 6.96 -9.32 0.70
C GLY A 57 7.55 -9.64 -0.68
N ARG A 58 8.85 -9.37 -0.89
CA ARG A 58 9.60 -9.70 -2.10
C ARG A 58 10.74 -10.64 -1.76
N VAL A 59 10.82 -11.75 -2.49
CA VAL A 59 11.97 -12.65 -2.41
C VAL A 59 12.88 -12.34 -3.60
N GLY A 60 14.13 -11.97 -3.32
CA GLY A 60 15.15 -11.86 -4.33
C GLY A 60 15.60 -13.25 -4.76
N ILE A 61 15.23 -13.66 -5.97
CA ILE A 61 15.68 -14.90 -6.57
C ILE A 61 16.85 -14.54 -7.50
N LYS A 62 18.00 -15.20 -7.32
CA LYS A 62 19.08 -15.14 -8.31
C LYS A 62 18.61 -15.89 -9.56
N ALA A 63 18.06 -15.16 -10.52
CA ALA A 63 17.63 -15.70 -11.79
C ALA A 63 18.74 -15.46 -12.82
N LYS A 64 19.20 -16.54 -13.45
CA LYS A 64 20.08 -16.47 -14.61
C LYS A 64 19.23 -16.68 -15.85
N GLU A 65 19.01 -15.61 -16.61
CA GLU A 65 18.48 -15.74 -17.98
C GLU A 65 19.55 -16.34 -18.89
N VAL A 66 19.14 -17.16 -19.85
CA VAL A 66 20.05 -17.76 -20.83
C VAL A 66 20.75 -16.62 -21.59
N GLY A 67 22.06 -16.49 -21.42
CA GLY A 67 22.88 -15.43 -22.04
C GLY A 67 23.22 -14.22 -21.15
N SER A 68 22.72 -14.15 -19.92
CA SER A 68 22.93 -13.02 -18.99
C SER A 68 23.72 -13.40 -17.73
N GLU A 69 24.42 -12.44 -17.12
CA GLU A 69 24.94 -12.60 -15.76
C GLU A 69 23.79 -12.75 -14.75
N PRO A 70 23.97 -13.52 -13.66
CA PRO A 70 22.94 -13.68 -12.64
C PRO A 70 22.57 -12.32 -12.04
N ARG A 71 21.33 -11.89 -12.23
CA ARG A 71 20.78 -10.69 -11.58
C ARG A 71 19.77 -11.10 -10.53
N MET A 72 19.75 -10.37 -9.42
CA MET A 72 18.74 -10.56 -8.38
C MET A 72 17.40 -10.05 -8.94
N LYS A 73 16.48 -10.97 -9.27
CA LYS A 73 15.12 -10.62 -9.68
C LYS A 73 14.21 -10.77 -8.46
N TYR A 74 13.59 -9.69 -8.03
CA TYR A 74 12.63 -9.69 -6.93
C TYR A 74 11.27 -10.09 -7.44
N ARG A 75 10.75 -11.25 -7.01
CA ARG A 75 9.38 -11.68 -7.29
C ARG A 75 8.49 -11.52 -6.06
N PRO A 76 7.19 -11.24 -6.25
CA PRO A 76 6.21 -11.36 -5.17
C PRO A 76 6.27 -12.76 -4.57
N ARG A 77 6.13 -12.85 -3.24
CA ARG A 77 6.04 -14.15 -2.57
C ARG A 77 4.64 -14.73 -2.78
N THR A 78 4.57 -15.95 -3.32
CA THR A 78 3.30 -16.67 -3.57
C THR A 78 2.84 -17.48 -2.36
N GLU A 79 3.76 -17.83 -1.46
CA GLU A 79 3.46 -18.55 -0.21
C GLU A 79 3.30 -17.58 0.97
N PRO A 80 2.48 -17.91 1.98
CA PRO A 80 2.41 -17.14 3.21
C PRO A 80 3.82 -16.91 3.81
N PRO A 81 4.13 -15.70 4.28
CA PRO A 81 5.39 -15.47 4.99
C PRO A 81 5.45 -16.37 6.23
N HIS A 82 6.63 -16.88 6.56
CA HIS A 82 6.87 -17.60 7.81
C HIS A 82 7.95 -16.85 8.58
N ILE A 83 7.59 -16.40 9.78
CA ILE A 83 8.50 -15.71 10.68
C ILE A 83 8.57 -16.44 12.03
N PRO A 84 9.77 -16.53 12.64
CA PRO A 84 9.93 -17.22 13.90
C PRO A 84 9.20 -16.46 15.01
N VAL A 85 8.39 -17.18 15.79
CA VAL A 85 7.64 -16.60 16.93
C VAL A 85 8.59 -16.03 17.98
N SER A 86 9.84 -16.52 18.07
CA SER A 86 10.87 -15.96 18.96
C SER A 86 11.25 -14.50 18.64
N ALA A 87 10.96 -14.01 17.42
CA ALA A 87 11.12 -12.59 17.12
C ALA A 87 10.18 -11.71 17.97
N ALA A 88 9.08 -12.26 18.49
CA ALA A 88 8.18 -11.56 19.40
C ALA A 88 8.86 -11.16 20.72
N ASP A 89 9.85 -11.92 21.20
CA ASP A 89 10.51 -11.66 22.48
C ASP A 89 11.28 -10.33 22.46
N ARG A 90 11.97 -10.03 21.35
CA ARG A 90 12.65 -8.74 21.16
C ARG A 90 11.65 -7.60 21.02
N LEU A 91 10.53 -7.82 20.33
CA LEU A 91 9.49 -6.81 20.18
C LEU A 91 8.81 -6.45 21.51
N ARG A 92 8.63 -7.43 22.41
CA ARG A 92 8.10 -7.21 23.77
C ARG A 92 9.00 -6.33 24.64
N GLN A 93 10.29 -6.28 24.36
CA GLN A 93 11.25 -5.45 25.11
C GLN A 93 11.22 -3.96 24.68
N VAL A 94 10.53 -3.62 23.60
CA VAL A 94 10.44 -2.23 23.13
C VAL A 94 9.54 -1.42 24.07
N PRO A 95 10.00 -0.26 24.57
CA PRO A 95 9.18 0.60 25.42
C PRO A 95 7.83 0.97 24.77
N GLY A 96 6.75 0.81 25.54
CA GLY A 96 5.37 1.08 25.08
C GLY A 96 4.72 -0.06 24.29
N VAL A 97 5.38 -1.22 24.15
CA VAL A 97 4.72 -2.45 23.67
C VAL A 97 4.02 -3.14 24.84
N ARG A 98 2.70 -3.32 24.72
CA ARG A 98 1.87 -4.01 25.73
C ARG A 98 1.84 -5.51 25.51
N ALA A 99 1.73 -5.93 24.25
CA ALA A 99 1.69 -7.34 23.88
C ALA A 99 2.13 -7.54 22.43
N VAL A 100 2.66 -8.72 22.16
CA VAL A 100 2.97 -9.19 20.80
C VAL A 100 2.29 -10.54 20.62
N VAL A 101 1.40 -10.60 19.65
CA VAL A 101 0.58 -11.77 19.34
C VAL A 101 1.10 -12.37 18.04
N ALA A 102 1.34 -13.68 18.07
CA ALA A 102 1.74 -14.43 16.90
C ALA A 102 0.50 -14.87 16.13
N ASP A 103 0.41 -14.44 14.86
CA ASP A 103 -0.69 -14.83 14.01
C ASP A 103 -0.33 -16.09 13.20
N VAL A 104 -0.90 -17.21 13.62
CA VAL A 104 -0.77 -18.49 12.92
C VAL A 104 -2.00 -18.65 12.03
N ALA A 105 -1.78 -18.91 10.74
CA ALA A 105 -2.84 -19.11 9.76
C ALA A 105 -2.58 -20.34 8.89
N PHE A 106 -3.63 -21.07 8.57
CA PHE A 106 -3.57 -22.25 7.70
C PHE A 106 -4.89 -22.44 6.96
N PRO A 107 -4.88 -23.00 5.74
CA PRO A 107 -6.10 -23.27 5.00
C PRO A 107 -6.90 -24.40 5.66
N LEU A 108 -8.22 -24.25 5.65
CA LEU A 108 -9.17 -25.27 6.08
C LEU A 108 -10.22 -25.50 5.01
N VAL A 109 -10.71 -26.72 4.94
CA VAL A 109 -11.85 -27.10 4.11
C VAL A 109 -12.90 -27.77 4.98
N THR A 110 -14.13 -27.29 4.89
CA THR A 110 -15.28 -27.94 5.54
C THR A 110 -15.70 -29.17 4.75
N ALA A 111 -16.46 -30.09 5.39
CA ALA A 111 -17.03 -31.23 4.67
C ALA A 111 -17.93 -30.84 3.48
N GLY A 112 -18.47 -29.62 3.45
CA GLY A 112 -19.25 -29.07 2.34
C GLY A 112 -18.41 -28.46 1.21
N GLY A 113 -17.07 -28.57 1.26
CA GLY A 113 -16.16 -28.03 0.24
C GLY A 113 -15.89 -26.52 0.37
N VAL A 114 -16.43 -25.86 1.39
CA VAL A 114 -16.16 -24.43 1.66
C VAL A 114 -14.76 -24.28 2.25
N THR A 115 -13.95 -23.41 1.67
CA THR A 115 -12.63 -23.02 2.19
C THR A 115 -12.78 -21.97 3.30
N LEU A 116 -12.08 -22.18 4.40
CA LEU A 116 -11.99 -21.28 5.54
C LEU A 116 -10.51 -21.04 5.86
N SER A 117 -10.22 -19.94 6.54
CA SER A 117 -8.90 -19.74 7.13
C SER A 117 -8.92 -20.14 8.60
N GLY A 118 -8.06 -21.07 8.98
CA GLY A 118 -7.86 -21.53 10.35
C GLY A 118 -6.82 -20.69 11.07
N HIS A 119 -7.09 -20.34 12.33
CA HIS A 119 -6.26 -19.44 13.14
C HIS A 119 -6.12 -19.91 14.58
N GLY A 120 -5.07 -19.43 15.26
CA GLY A 120 -5.01 -19.49 16.71
C GLY A 120 -5.97 -18.49 17.35
N TRP A 121 -6.59 -18.86 18.47
CA TRP A 121 -7.48 -17.99 19.24
C TRP A 121 -6.78 -16.70 19.69
N ASP A 122 -5.48 -16.75 19.97
CA ASP A 122 -4.70 -15.58 20.37
C ASP A 122 -4.73 -14.47 19.31
N SER A 123 -4.77 -14.83 18.01
CA SER A 123 -4.89 -13.89 16.89
C SER A 123 -6.18 -13.08 16.93
N ALA A 124 -7.22 -13.53 17.64
CA ALA A 124 -8.47 -12.78 17.76
C ALA A 124 -8.25 -11.40 18.42
N ALA A 125 -7.21 -11.24 19.24
CA ALA A 125 -6.87 -9.95 19.86
C ALA A 125 -6.31 -8.91 18.86
N LEU A 126 -5.94 -9.32 17.65
CA LEU A 126 -5.38 -8.44 16.62
C LEU A 126 -6.43 -7.67 15.83
N GLY A 127 -7.67 -8.18 15.82
CA GLY A 127 -8.78 -7.65 15.05
C GLY A 127 -10.04 -7.45 15.88
N PRO A 128 -11.12 -6.95 15.28
CA PRO A 128 -12.41 -6.76 15.94
C PRO A 128 -13.17 -8.10 16.06
N VAL A 129 -12.49 -9.16 16.50
CA VAL A 129 -13.06 -10.50 16.65
C VAL A 129 -13.59 -10.64 18.07
N ALA A 130 -14.91 -10.61 18.21
CA ALA A 130 -15.58 -10.81 19.49
C ALA A 130 -16.44 -12.08 19.47
N LEU A 131 -16.43 -12.82 20.58
CA LEU A 131 -17.38 -13.91 20.79
C LEU A 131 -18.78 -13.32 20.89
N ALA A 132 -19.64 -13.71 19.94
CA ALA A 132 -21.06 -13.43 20.01
C ALA A 132 -21.76 -14.41 20.97
N ARG A 133 -21.32 -15.68 20.99
CA ARG A 133 -21.85 -16.73 21.86
C ARG A 133 -20.78 -17.73 22.26
N GLY A 134 -20.96 -18.38 23.40
CA GLY A 134 -20.11 -19.48 23.86
C GLY A 134 -18.80 -18.99 24.48
N ARG A 135 -17.73 -19.76 24.32
CA ARG A 135 -16.41 -19.51 24.91
C ARG A 135 -15.27 -19.71 23.91
N ALA A 136 -14.09 -19.22 24.26
CA ALA A 136 -12.85 -19.52 23.56
C ALA A 136 -12.54 -21.03 23.57
N PRO A 137 -11.87 -21.57 22.53
CA PRO A 137 -11.45 -22.96 22.50
C PRO A 137 -10.31 -23.18 23.51
N GLN A 138 -10.44 -24.21 24.35
CA GLN A 138 -9.45 -24.57 25.37
C GLN A 138 -8.87 -25.97 25.14
N ALA A 139 -9.67 -26.89 24.60
CA ALA A 139 -9.25 -28.25 24.32
C ALA A 139 -8.85 -28.44 22.83
N PRO A 140 -8.07 -29.49 22.51
CA PRO A 140 -7.55 -29.69 21.16
C PRO A 140 -8.62 -29.95 20.09
N ASP A 141 -9.76 -30.49 20.48
CA ASP A 141 -10.92 -30.83 19.66
C ASP A 141 -11.98 -29.71 19.63
N GLU A 142 -11.68 -28.53 20.19
CA GLU A 142 -12.59 -27.39 20.22
C GLU A 142 -12.27 -26.36 19.14
N VAL A 143 -13.32 -25.80 18.55
CA VAL A 143 -13.22 -24.74 17.53
C VAL A 143 -14.26 -23.65 17.76
N VAL A 144 -13.88 -22.40 17.46
CA VAL A 144 -14.81 -21.27 17.35
C VAL A 144 -14.99 -20.93 15.89
N LEU A 145 -16.24 -20.81 15.45
CA LEU A 145 -16.59 -20.59 14.04
C LEU A 145 -17.31 -19.26 13.84
N PRO A 146 -17.35 -18.71 12.62
CA PRO A 146 -18.20 -17.58 12.34
C PRO A 146 -19.67 -18.01 12.36
N ALA A 147 -20.57 -17.11 12.80
CA ALA A 147 -22.01 -17.40 12.82
C ALA A 147 -22.57 -17.79 11.44
N SER A 148 -21.93 -17.35 10.36
CA SER A 148 -22.25 -17.70 8.98
C SER A 148 -21.97 -19.17 8.63
N ALA A 149 -21.19 -19.90 9.43
CA ALA A 149 -20.93 -21.33 9.23
C ALA A 149 -22.15 -22.22 9.53
N GLY A 150 -23.25 -21.66 10.06
CA GLY A 150 -24.53 -22.35 10.25
C GLY A 150 -24.54 -23.44 11.33
N THR A 151 -23.45 -23.62 12.07
CA THR A 151 -23.34 -24.61 13.15
C THR A 151 -23.51 -23.94 14.50
N ALA A 152 -24.36 -24.49 15.38
CA ALA A 152 -24.59 -23.94 16.72
C ALA A 152 -23.47 -24.32 17.70
N VAL A 153 -23.33 -23.53 18.78
CA VAL A 153 -22.47 -23.88 19.92
C VAL A 153 -22.91 -25.22 20.51
N GLY A 154 -21.96 -26.11 20.75
CA GLY A 154 -22.17 -27.49 21.18
C GLY A 154 -22.27 -28.49 20.04
N GLY A 155 -22.47 -28.03 18.79
CA GLY A 155 -22.47 -28.87 17.60
C GLY A 155 -21.07 -29.37 17.22
N THR A 156 -21.01 -30.31 16.29
CA THR A 156 -19.76 -30.84 15.75
C THR A 156 -19.65 -30.53 14.27
N VAL A 157 -18.50 -30.02 13.85
CA VAL A 157 -18.16 -29.77 12.45
C VAL A 157 -16.99 -30.66 12.04
N ARG A 158 -16.94 -31.10 10.77
CA ARG A 158 -15.75 -31.76 10.23
C ARG A 158 -14.94 -30.74 9.43
N LEU A 159 -13.70 -30.56 9.86
CA LEU A 159 -12.74 -29.65 9.24
C LEU A 159 -11.51 -30.43 8.82
N GLN A 160 -11.02 -30.10 7.64
CA GLN A 160 -9.84 -30.68 7.02
C GLN A 160 -8.78 -29.58 6.86
N ALA A 161 -7.65 -29.74 7.53
CA ALA A 161 -6.45 -28.92 7.30
C ALA A 161 -5.54 -29.68 6.31
N ASP A 162 -4.38 -30.14 6.78
CA ASP A 162 -3.58 -31.16 6.10
C ASP A 162 -3.94 -32.55 6.64
N GLY A 163 -4.50 -33.41 5.79
CA GLY A 163 -4.85 -34.79 6.13
C GLY A 163 -6.35 -35.08 6.03
N PRO A 164 -6.86 -36.13 6.72
CA PRO A 164 -8.26 -36.51 6.65
C PRO A 164 -9.17 -35.53 7.43
N PRO A 165 -10.46 -35.41 7.05
CA PRO A 165 -11.42 -34.60 7.79
C PRO A 165 -11.54 -35.05 9.26
N THR A 166 -11.25 -34.14 10.18
CA THR A 166 -11.32 -34.36 11.63
C THR A 166 -12.54 -33.67 12.25
N PRO A 167 -13.27 -34.32 13.17
CA PRO A 167 -14.38 -33.70 13.87
C PRO A 167 -13.89 -32.74 14.96
N TYR A 168 -14.46 -31.54 15.03
CA TYR A 168 -14.25 -30.55 16.07
C TYR A 168 -15.59 -30.10 16.67
N ARG A 169 -15.60 -29.90 17.98
CA ARG A 169 -16.74 -29.37 18.72
C ARG A 169 -16.74 -27.85 18.71
N VAL A 170 -17.85 -27.27 18.28
CA VAL A 170 -18.04 -25.82 18.25
C VAL A 170 -18.28 -25.30 19.66
N THR A 171 -17.36 -24.52 20.22
CA THR A 171 -17.49 -23.98 21.59
C THR A 171 -17.93 -22.53 21.65
N GLY A 172 -17.84 -21.83 20.52
CA GLY A 172 -18.24 -20.45 20.42
C GLY A 172 -18.48 -20.02 18.98
N LEU A 173 -19.15 -18.89 18.85
CA LEU A 173 -19.41 -18.24 17.57
C LEU A 173 -18.90 -16.80 17.61
N VAL A 174 -18.19 -16.39 16.58
CA VAL A 174 -17.80 -14.99 16.38
C VAL A 174 -18.85 -14.25 15.55
N GLY A 175 -19.08 -12.99 15.91
CA GLY A 175 -20.07 -12.13 15.23
C GLY A 175 -19.57 -11.54 13.92
N SER A 176 -18.25 -11.49 13.72
CA SER A 176 -17.57 -10.87 12.59
C SER A 176 -16.38 -11.73 12.15
N GLY A 177 -16.03 -11.66 10.86
CA GLY A 177 -14.95 -12.42 10.24
C GLY A 177 -15.40 -13.78 9.67
N SER A 178 -14.53 -14.37 8.85
CA SER A 178 -14.76 -15.62 8.12
C SER A 178 -13.85 -16.77 8.58
N GLY A 179 -13.01 -16.54 9.59
CA GLY A 179 -12.03 -17.51 10.06
C GLY A 179 -12.56 -18.47 11.12
N ALA A 180 -11.98 -19.68 11.16
CA ALA A 180 -12.14 -20.65 12.24
C ALA A 180 -10.99 -20.52 13.24
N TYR A 181 -11.26 -20.54 14.54
CA TYR A 181 -10.25 -20.33 15.58
C TYR A 181 -10.10 -21.55 16.48
N PHE A 182 -8.86 -21.91 16.76
CA PHE A 182 -8.48 -23.09 17.54
C PHE A 182 -7.63 -22.69 18.73
N ALA A 183 -7.49 -23.59 19.71
CA ALA A 183 -6.51 -23.43 20.78
C ALA A 183 -5.09 -23.28 20.19
N ALA A 184 -4.23 -22.49 20.82
CA ALA A 184 -2.90 -22.14 20.29
C ALA A 184 -2.05 -23.36 19.91
N GLY A 185 -2.06 -24.41 20.76
CA GLY A 185 -1.34 -25.66 20.47
C GLY A 185 -1.87 -26.41 19.25
N THR A 186 -3.19 -26.47 19.09
CA THR A 186 -3.84 -27.08 17.92
C THR A 186 -3.56 -26.29 16.65
N ALA A 187 -3.66 -24.97 16.70
CA ALA A 187 -3.37 -24.10 15.56
C ALA A 187 -1.90 -24.25 15.10
N ALA A 188 -0.96 -24.31 16.04
CA ALA A 188 0.45 -24.55 15.73
C ALA A 188 0.67 -25.92 15.06
N ALA A 189 0.00 -26.97 15.53
CA ALA A 189 0.08 -28.30 14.94
C ALA A 189 -0.54 -28.36 13.54
N LEU A 190 -1.74 -27.80 13.35
CA LEU A 190 -2.45 -27.78 12.06
C LEU A 190 -1.79 -26.88 11.02
N SER A 191 -0.98 -25.90 11.45
CA SER A 191 -0.22 -25.04 10.53
C SER A 191 0.93 -25.77 9.82
N GLY A 192 1.35 -26.93 10.31
CA GLY A 192 2.50 -27.67 9.81
C GLY A 192 3.87 -27.03 10.07
N HIS A 193 3.91 -25.83 10.67
CA HIS A 193 5.13 -25.03 10.86
C HIS A 193 5.29 -24.62 12.33
N PRO A 194 5.70 -25.54 13.23
CA PRO A 194 5.80 -25.25 14.65
C PRO A 194 6.79 -24.11 14.91
N GLY A 195 6.38 -23.15 15.74
CA GLY A 195 7.20 -21.99 16.09
C GLY A 195 7.32 -20.92 14.99
N GLN A 196 6.55 -21.04 13.90
CA GLN A 196 6.43 -20.02 12.86
C GLN A 196 5.04 -19.37 12.91
N ALA A 197 4.98 -18.08 12.60
CA ALA A 197 3.76 -17.32 12.41
C ALA A 197 3.77 -16.67 11.02
N VAL A 198 2.59 -16.32 10.53
CA VAL A 198 2.43 -15.57 9.28
C VAL A 198 2.70 -14.08 9.50
N ALA A 199 2.32 -13.57 10.67
CA ALA A 199 2.66 -12.23 11.10
C ALA A 199 2.78 -12.15 12.63
N LEU A 200 3.42 -11.10 13.12
CA LEU A 200 3.42 -10.73 14.54
C LEU A 200 2.69 -9.39 14.66
N GLY A 201 1.52 -9.40 15.28
CA GLY A 201 0.79 -8.17 15.59
C GLY A 201 1.27 -7.57 16.91
N VAL A 202 1.66 -6.30 16.86
CA VAL A 202 2.20 -5.56 18.00
C VAL A 202 1.12 -4.63 18.56
N LEU A 203 0.65 -4.92 19.77
CA LEU A 203 -0.24 -4.06 20.53
C LEU A 203 0.62 -3.09 21.36
N ALA A 204 0.62 -1.81 20.97
CA ALA A 204 1.47 -0.79 21.57
C ALA A 204 0.70 0.51 21.83
N ASP A 205 1.25 1.35 22.71
CA ASP A 205 0.70 2.65 23.04
C ASP A 205 0.86 3.65 21.88
N PRO A 206 0.00 4.69 21.78
CA PRO A 206 0.04 5.66 20.68
C PRO A 206 1.39 6.39 20.49
N GLY A 207 2.23 6.44 21.54
CA GLY A 207 3.55 7.10 21.54
C GLY A 207 4.74 6.20 21.18
N THR A 208 4.54 4.90 20.94
CA THR A 208 5.63 3.97 20.62
C THR A 208 6.28 4.32 19.28
N LYS A 209 7.61 4.49 19.28
CA LYS A 209 8.36 4.88 18.09
C LYS A 209 8.52 3.70 17.14
N THR A 210 8.14 3.90 15.88
CA THR A 210 8.33 2.87 14.85
C THR A 210 9.80 2.53 14.59
N ALA A 211 10.72 3.47 14.84
CA ALA A 211 12.15 3.22 14.73
C ALA A 211 12.63 2.13 15.71
N ASP A 212 12.12 2.14 16.94
CA ASP A 212 12.50 1.18 17.98
C ASP A 212 11.95 -0.22 17.65
N LEU A 213 10.73 -0.30 17.10
CA LEU A 213 10.16 -1.54 16.58
C LEU A 213 10.98 -2.12 15.41
N ARG A 214 11.46 -1.28 14.49
CA ARG A 214 12.33 -1.70 13.38
C ARG A 214 13.68 -2.19 13.87
N ALA A 215 14.27 -1.53 14.86
CA ALA A 215 15.53 -1.96 15.47
C ALA A 215 15.39 -3.33 16.16
N ALA A 216 14.24 -3.60 16.78
CA ALA A 216 13.96 -4.88 17.46
C ALA A 216 13.66 -6.06 16.51
N ALA A 217 13.34 -5.78 15.23
CA ALA A 217 12.99 -6.78 14.22
C ALA A 217 13.90 -6.73 12.97
N PRO A 218 15.23 -6.92 13.12
CA PRO A 218 16.15 -6.88 11.98
C PRO A 218 15.83 -8.00 10.97
N GLY A 219 15.82 -7.64 9.69
CA GLY A 219 15.51 -8.56 8.58
C GLY A 219 14.01 -8.81 8.37
N LEU A 220 13.14 -8.23 9.20
CA LEU A 220 11.70 -8.28 9.06
C LEU A 220 11.14 -6.91 8.65
N GLU A 221 9.96 -6.91 8.07
CA GLU A 221 9.26 -5.71 7.65
C GLU A 221 8.27 -5.28 8.74
N VAL A 222 8.38 -4.02 9.19
CA VAL A 222 7.50 -3.44 10.21
C VAL A 222 6.53 -2.48 9.54
N LEU A 223 5.28 -2.92 9.43
CA LEU A 223 4.17 -2.22 8.81
C LEU A 223 3.35 -1.47 9.87
N THR A 224 3.06 -0.20 9.62
CA THR A 224 2.31 0.68 10.53
C THR A 224 1.27 1.51 9.81
N GLY A 225 0.23 1.96 10.50
CA GLY A 225 -0.81 2.79 9.89
C GLY A 225 -1.63 1.98 8.87
N SER A 226 -1.85 2.54 7.68
CA SER A 226 -2.54 1.86 6.59
C SER A 226 -1.75 0.69 5.99
N ALA A 227 -0.41 0.72 6.10
CA ALA A 227 0.44 -0.35 5.59
C ALA A 227 0.24 -1.69 6.30
N ARG A 228 -0.46 -1.74 7.45
CA ARG A 228 -0.82 -3.00 8.11
C ARG A 228 -1.69 -3.90 7.23
N GLY A 229 -2.55 -3.31 6.38
CA GLY A 229 -3.40 -4.08 5.48
C GLY A 229 -2.60 -4.84 4.42
N ASP A 230 -1.40 -4.37 4.07
CA ASP A 230 -0.53 -5.06 3.10
C ASP A 230 -0.04 -6.43 3.61
N ALA A 231 -0.10 -6.67 4.93
CA ALA A 231 0.13 -8.00 5.51
C ALA A 231 -1.10 -8.92 5.47
N GLU A 232 -2.30 -8.37 5.28
CA GLU A 232 -3.54 -9.14 5.13
C GLU A 232 -3.69 -9.61 3.68
N ASP A 233 -3.36 -8.74 2.72
CA ASP A 233 -3.38 -9.06 1.29
C ASP A 233 -2.04 -8.72 0.62
N PRO A 234 -1.11 -9.70 0.57
CA PRO A 234 0.19 -9.53 -0.09
C PRO A 234 0.08 -9.24 -1.59
N SER A 235 -1.05 -9.56 -2.23
CA SER A 235 -1.24 -9.36 -3.67
C SER A 235 -1.40 -7.88 -4.02
N VAL A 236 -2.06 -7.11 -3.15
CA VAL A 236 -2.18 -5.64 -3.30
C VAL A 236 -0.83 -4.96 -3.13
N ALA A 237 -0.04 -5.41 -2.14
CA ALA A 237 1.31 -4.92 -1.90
C ALA A 237 2.28 -5.23 -3.06
N ALA A 238 2.09 -6.37 -3.73
CA ALA A 238 2.94 -6.83 -4.82
C ALA A 238 2.83 -5.97 -6.09
N VAL A 239 1.64 -5.46 -6.41
CA VAL A 239 1.35 -4.70 -7.65
C VAL A 239 1.73 -3.23 -7.53
N ARG A 240 1.73 -2.68 -6.31
CA ARG A 240 1.95 -1.25 -6.05
C ARG A 240 3.28 -0.67 -6.60
N PRO A 241 4.44 -1.32 -6.45
CA PRO A 241 5.70 -0.79 -6.98
C PRO A 241 5.67 -0.62 -8.50
N GLU A 242 5.03 -1.56 -9.22
CA GLU A 242 4.90 -1.52 -10.68
C GLU A 242 3.96 -0.39 -11.11
N MET A 243 2.87 -0.16 -10.37
CA MET A 243 1.99 1.00 -10.60
C MET A 243 2.71 2.33 -10.34
N ILE A 244 3.55 2.42 -9.32
CA ILE A 244 4.34 3.63 -9.03
C ILE A 244 5.36 3.86 -10.15
N GLU A 245 6.05 2.81 -10.60
CA GLU A 245 7.05 2.89 -11.68
C GLU A 245 6.39 3.34 -12.99
N LEU A 246 5.28 2.72 -13.38
CA LEU A 246 4.53 3.10 -14.57
C LEU A 246 4.00 4.55 -14.46
N SER A 247 3.39 4.90 -13.34
CA SER A 247 2.82 6.25 -13.12
C SER A 247 3.90 7.32 -13.10
N SER A 248 5.06 7.04 -12.48
CA SER A 248 6.19 7.96 -12.45
C SER A 248 6.83 8.17 -13.83
N SER A 249 6.94 7.10 -14.63
CA SER A 249 7.47 7.16 -15.99
C SER A 249 6.55 7.96 -16.93
N VAL A 250 5.24 7.67 -16.93
CA VAL A 250 4.27 8.39 -17.76
C VAL A 250 4.07 9.83 -17.27
N GLY A 251 4.03 10.06 -15.96
CA GLY A 251 3.95 11.40 -15.39
C GLY A 251 5.18 12.25 -15.72
N GLY A 252 6.38 11.68 -15.60
CA GLY A 252 7.64 12.34 -15.93
C GLY A 252 7.76 12.69 -17.41
N THR A 253 7.41 11.76 -18.31
CA THR A 253 7.41 12.03 -19.76
C THR A 253 6.37 13.08 -20.15
N SER A 254 5.18 13.05 -19.56
CA SER A 254 4.14 14.06 -19.78
C SER A 254 4.58 15.45 -19.32
N LEU A 255 5.23 15.55 -18.16
CA LEU A 255 5.80 16.81 -17.65
C LEU A 255 6.87 17.36 -18.60
N MET A 256 7.77 16.50 -19.08
CA MET A 256 8.81 16.93 -20.02
C MET A 256 8.21 17.43 -21.34
N ALA A 257 7.21 16.73 -21.89
CA ALA A 257 6.51 17.16 -23.09
C ALA A 257 5.83 18.53 -22.90
N ALA A 258 5.15 18.73 -21.76
CA ALA A 258 4.54 20.02 -21.42
C ALA A 258 5.57 21.16 -21.38
N LEU A 259 6.73 20.95 -20.74
CA LEU A 259 7.79 21.95 -20.67
C LEU A 259 8.35 22.31 -22.05
N ILE A 260 8.52 21.33 -22.94
CA ILE A 260 8.99 21.56 -24.31
C ILE A 260 7.96 22.40 -25.10
N VAL A 261 6.68 22.05 -25.04
CA VAL A 261 5.61 22.77 -25.75
C VAL A 261 5.50 24.21 -25.24
N VAL A 262 5.46 24.40 -23.92
CA VAL A 262 5.37 25.73 -23.30
C VAL A 262 6.61 26.57 -23.65
N GLY A 263 7.82 26.00 -23.56
CA GLY A 263 9.05 26.67 -23.96
C GLY A 263 9.06 27.08 -25.42
N GLY A 264 8.57 26.21 -26.31
CA GLY A 264 8.41 26.50 -27.73
C GLY A 264 7.44 27.66 -28.00
N LEU A 265 6.28 27.65 -27.35
CA LEU A 265 5.27 28.69 -27.48
C LEU A 265 5.75 30.05 -26.93
N LEU A 266 6.39 30.07 -25.76
CA LEU A 266 7.00 31.28 -25.21
C LEU A 266 8.12 31.80 -26.11
N GLY A 267 8.95 30.91 -26.66
CA GLY A 267 9.97 31.26 -27.64
C GLY A 267 9.40 31.88 -28.92
N LEU A 268 8.26 31.38 -29.41
CA LEU A 268 7.54 31.96 -30.54
C LEU A 268 6.92 33.33 -30.19
N GLN A 269 6.33 33.48 -29.00
CA GLN A 269 5.78 34.75 -28.51
C GLN A 269 6.85 35.84 -28.41
N VAL A 270 8.01 35.52 -27.83
CA VAL A 270 9.14 36.45 -27.70
C VAL A 270 9.66 36.87 -29.06
N ARG A 271 9.80 35.94 -30.02
CA ARG A 271 10.22 36.25 -31.40
C ARG A 271 9.26 37.19 -32.12
N ARG A 272 7.93 37.02 -31.92
CA ARG A 272 6.92 37.93 -32.51
C ARG A 272 7.00 39.34 -31.92
N ARG A 273 7.26 39.47 -30.62
CA ARG A 273 7.39 40.77 -29.91
C ARG A 273 8.78 41.39 -30.01
N ALA A 274 9.79 40.67 -30.50
CA ALA A 274 11.16 41.17 -30.65
C ALA A 274 11.24 42.46 -31.50
N ARG A 275 10.36 42.62 -32.50
CA ARG A 275 10.27 43.84 -33.31
C ARG A 275 9.76 45.05 -32.53
N GLU A 276 8.82 44.83 -31.60
CA GLU A 276 8.30 45.88 -30.71
C GLU A 276 9.35 46.27 -29.66
N TYR A 277 10.11 45.29 -29.15
CA TYR A 277 11.22 45.55 -28.24
C TYR A 277 12.39 46.27 -28.91
N ALA A 278 12.67 46.00 -30.18
CA ALA A 278 13.65 46.75 -30.97
C ALA A 278 13.25 48.22 -31.13
N LEU A 279 11.96 48.51 -31.35
CA LEU A 279 11.42 49.87 -31.41
C LEU A 279 11.49 50.59 -30.05
N LEU A 280 11.13 49.92 -28.95
CA LEU A 280 11.26 50.50 -27.60
C LEU A 280 12.72 50.81 -27.24
N ARG A 281 13.65 49.96 -27.68
CA ARG A 281 15.09 50.18 -27.49
C ARG A 281 15.62 51.33 -28.34
N ALA A 282 15.06 51.56 -29.53
CA ALA A 282 15.37 52.73 -30.36
C ALA A 282 14.92 54.06 -29.72
N VAL A 283 13.93 54.04 -28.81
CA VAL A 283 13.45 55.20 -28.04
C VAL A 283 14.10 55.26 -26.64
N GLY A 284 15.11 54.44 -26.35
CA GLY A 284 15.92 54.53 -25.13
C GLY A 284 15.52 53.63 -23.96
N ALA A 285 14.65 52.62 -24.17
CA ALA A 285 14.30 51.68 -23.11
C ALA A 285 15.51 50.84 -22.64
N THR A 286 15.67 50.71 -21.31
CA THR A 286 16.77 49.93 -20.71
C THR A 286 16.48 48.41 -20.74
N PRO A 287 17.51 47.53 -20.83
CA PRO A 287 17.32 46.08 -20.90
C PRO A 287 16.58 45.48 -19.69
N GLY A 288 16.72 46.10 -18.51
CA GLY A 288 16.01 45.71 -17.29
C GLY A 288 14.50 45.97 -17.37
N GLN A 289 14.08 47.10 -17.95
CA GLN A 289 12.67 47.43 -18.14
C GLN A 289 11.98 46.49 -19.13
N VAL A 290 12.70 46.06 -20.18
CA VAL A 290 12.18 45.08 -21.15
C VAL A 290 12.03 43.70 -20.52
N ARG A 291 13.03 43.21 -19.78
CA ARG A 291 12.95 41.92 -19.07
C ARG A 291 11.84 41.91 -18.02
N GLY A 292 11.72 42.96 -17.21
CA GLY A 292 10.66 43.07 -16.20
C GLY A 292 9.25 43.05 -16.80
N ARG A 293 9.06 43.70 -17.95
CA ARG A 293 7.75 43.71 -18.64
C ARG A 293 7.41 42.35 -19.27
N VAL A 294 8.41 41.62 -19.79
CA VAL A 294 8.22 40.25 -20.29
C VAL A 294 7.83 39.31 -19.15
N ILE A 295 8.51 39.40 -18.01
CA ILE A 295 8.18 38.57 -16.82
C ILE A 295 6.77 38.89 -16.33
N ALA A 296 6.39 40.17 -16.26
CA ALA A 296 5.04 40.58 -15.83
C ALA A 296 3.94 40.09 -16.77
N ASP A 297 4.14 40.16 -18.09
CA ASP A 297 3.18 39.63 -19.07
C ASP A 297 3.12 38.09 -19.01
N ALA A 298 4.26 37.41 -18.85
CA ALA A 298 4.30 35.96 -18.66
C ALA A 298 3.57 35.54 -17.38
N LEU A 299 3.77 36.26 -16.26
CA LEU A 299 3.07 35.98 -15.00
C LEU A 299 1.56 36.14 -15.13
N ARG A 300 1.08 37.19 -15.83
CA ARG A 300 -0.36 37.41 -16.04
C ARG A 300 -1.01 36.34 -16.91
N VAL A 301 -0.28 35.73 -17.83
CA VAL A 301 -0.80 34.64 -18.68
C VAL A 301 -0.66 33.28 -17.98
N ALA A 302 0.33 33.14 -17.08
CA ALA A 302 0.62 31.89 -16.39
C ALA A 302 -0.17 31.68 -15.08
N LEU A 303 -0.68 32.75 -14.46
CA LEU A 303 -1.67 32.61 -13.39
C LEU A 303 -3.04 32.31 -14.01
N PRO A 304 -3.64 31.13 -13.78
CA PRO A 304 -5.05 30.91 -14.07
C PRO A 304 -5.96 31.80 -13.20
#